data_AF-A0A2V7H6A7-F1
#
_entry.id   AF-A0A2V7H6A7-F1
#
_cell.length_a   1.000
_cell.length_b   1.000
_cell.length_c   1.000
_cell.angle_alpha   90.00
_cell.angle_beta   90.00
_cell.angle_gamma   90.00
#
_symmetry.space_group_name_H-M   'P 1'
#
loop_
_entity.id
_entity.type
_entity.pdbx_description
1 polymer ?
#
loop_
_entity_poly.entity_id
_entity_poly.type
_entity_poly.pdbx_seq_one_letter_code
_entity_poly.pdbx_strand_id
1 'polypeptide(L)'
;MMSVNRLCSPHRQGLTMRPLTICALAISLVTACDEPTRPAMTPHLPKAPGLALIVAPPIDLGTLGGSFSTALAINALGQVVGYSAIASNLQGHAFMWRSGTGMTDLGTLGGTFSQAVAVNALGQVVGNIALASGFTHGFSWQSGQGMVDIGTLGGAATQARAINVLGQVVGSSNRGSDQQTHAFLWRAGTGMTDLGTLGGSTSDAFAVNELGQVVGSSTMPGDLQRHAFLWRSGTGMIDLGTLGGTNSGAVAINALGQVVGNSYTASGEDHAFSWQAATGMTDLGTLGGVSSQARGVNALGQVIGKARIPIGGEHAFLWQSGAPMIDIGTLGYLSDAWAVNDLGQVVGYSVTTAEEGHAFLWEKTTGMTDLGTLGSDYSAALAINDRGQIVGEAGNATGVLIVHAVLWNTLNPPTPAEQVATLTDLVNRLAAAGTLNQGQANALLAKLEAVTRHLNKGDKKSAANLLQAFINQVRALVNAGIVSAADGQTLIDAAQKLIDELSA
;
A
#
# COMPACT_ATOMS: atom_id res chain seq x y z
N MET A 1 45.59 -27.54 23.84
CA MET A 1 46.73 -27.51 24.77
C MET A 1 47.28 -26.09 24.75
N MET A 2 46.84 -25.24 25.69
CA MET A 2 47.56 -24.92 26.96
C MET A 2 48.95 -24.33 26.69
N SER A 3 49.13 -23.02 26.92
CA SER A 3 49.54 -22.40 28.20
C SER A 3 51.07 -22.46 28.32
N VAL A 4 51.83 -21.48 28.83
CA VAL A 4 51.88 -20.92 30.19
C VAL A 4 52.91 -19.76 30.07
N ASN A 5 52.66 -18.50 30.42
CA ASN A 5 52.52 -17.85 31.74
C ASN A 5 53.82 -17.69 32.56
N ARG A 6 53.81 -16.67 33.44
CA ARG A 6 54.68 -16.35 34.61
C ARG A 6 55.73 -15.25 34.38
N LEU A 7 56.05 -14.35 35.32
CA LEU A 7 55.58 -13.98 36.68
C LEU A 7 56.39 -12.75 37.12
N CYS A 8 55.81 -11.84 37.92
CA CYS A 8 56.30 -11.45 39.27
C CYS A 8 55.79 -10.06 39.74
N SER A 9 55.23 -10.05 40.96
CA SER A 9 54.95 -8.90 41.86
C SER A 9 56.14 -8.76 42.87
N PRO A 10 56.25 -7.82 43.85
CA PRO A 10 55.32 -7.70 45.01
C PRO A 10 55.20 -6.32 45.77
N HIS A 11 54.20 -6.26 46.69
CA HIS A 11 54.16 -5.58 48.03
C HIS A 11 54.14 -4.04 48.16
N ARG A 12 53.51 -3.35 49.16
CA ARG A 12 52.88 -3.68 50.48
C ARG A 12 52.03 -2.48 51.01
N GLN A 13 50.89 -2.80 51.63
CA GLN A 13 50.15 -2.26 52.81
C GLN A 13 50.14 -0.78 53.27
N GLY A 14 48.94 -0.32 53.71
CA GLY A 14 48.75 0.71 54.76
C GLY A 14 47.29 1.25 54.90
N LEU A 15 46.58 0.91 55.98
CA LEU A 15 45.25 1.44 56.37
C LEU A 15 45.34 2.87 56.96
N THR A 16 44.27 3.70 56.87
CA THR A 16 43.46 4.25 58.00
C THR A 16 42.44 5.34 57.57
N MET A 17 41.54 5.69 58.50
CA MET A 17 40.19 6.26 58.43
C MET A 17 39.97 7.68 57.84
N ARG A 18 38.70 7.87 57.39
CA ARG A 18 37.89 9.12 57.15
C ARG A 18 38.02 10.20 58.26
N PRO A 19 37.61 11.50 58.08
CA PRO A 19 36.39 11.93 57.37
C PRO A 19 36.31 13.36 56.72
N LEU A 20 35.14 13.63 56.12
CA LEU A 20 34.42 14.90 55.87
C LEU A 20 34.89 15.93 54.80
N THR A 21 34.15 15.91 53.68
CA THR A 21 33.34 16.98 53.03
C THR A 21 33.80 18.44 52.82
N ILE A 22 33.59 18.88 51.57
CA ILE A 22 33.15 20.21 51.03
C ILE A 22 34.20 21.11 50.33
N CYS A 23 33.98 21.23 49.00
CA CYS A 23 34.15 22.34 48.05
C CYS A 23 35.47 23.12 47.96
N ALA A 24 36.04 23.16 46.76
CA ALA A 24 36.06 24.39 45.92
C ALA A 24 36.64 24.12 44.52
N LEU A 25 36.13 24.90 43.55
CA LEU A 25 36.49 25.05 42.14
C LEU A 25 37.99 25.05 41.83
N ALA A 26 38.36 24.40 40.71
CA ALA A 26 39.44 24.87 39.84
C ALA A 26 39.16 24.50 38.38
N ILE A 27 39.17 25.54 37.55
CA ILE A 27 39.00 25.56 36.10
C ILE A 27 40.27 25.02 35.43
N SER A 28 40.13 24.14 34.44
CA SER A 28 41.19 23.83 33.47
C SER A 28 40.60 23.67 32.08
N LEU A 29 41.07 24.52 31.16
CA LEU A 29 40.82 24.49 29.72
C LEU A 29 41.13 23.10 29.14
N VAL A 30 40.23 22.61 28.29
CA VAL A 30 40.56 21.56 27.30
C VAL A 30 40.19 22.10 25.92
N THR A 31 41.21 22.14 25.08
CA THR A 31 41.24 22.45 23.66
C THR A 31 40.20 21.65 22.86
N ALA A 32 39.40 22.35 22.06
CA ALA A 32 38.50 21.76 21.07
C ALA A 32 39.31 21.00 20.00
N CYS A 33 39.06 19.70 19.89
CA CYS A 33 39.23 18.98 18.64
C CYS A 33 37.83 18.87 18.02
N ASP A 34 37.65 19.40 16.81
CA ASP A 34 36.45 19.19 16.01
C ASP A 34 36.29 17.69 15.72
N GLU A 35 35.25 17.06 16.26
CA GLU A 35 34.75 15.79 15.74
C GLU A 35 33.93 16.06 14.46
N PRO A 36 34.09 15.26 13.39
CA PRO A 36 33.18 15.31 12.27
C PRO A 36 31.77 14.92 12.74
N THR A 37 30.80 15.79 12.46
CA THR A 37 29.39 15.62 12.78
C THR A 37 28.91 14.22 12.42
N ARG A 38 28.50 13.46 13.45
CA ARG A 38 27.77 12.20 13.31
C ARG A 38 26.52 12.46 12.44
N PRO A 39 26.25 11.67 11.37
CA PRO A 39 25.02 11.84 10.60
C PRO A 39 23.83 11.63 11.54
N ALA A 40 22.81 12.49 11.37
CA ALA A 40 21.58 12.40 12.14
C ALA A 40 21.00 10.99 12.00
N MET A 41 20.82 10.29 13.13
CA MET A 41 20.09 9.03 13.14
C MET A 41 18.69 9.28 12.59
N THR A 42 18.30 8.50 11.58
CA THR A 42 16.92 8.47 11.10
C THR A 42 16.01 8.11 12.28
N PRO A 43 14.84 8.77 12.42
CA PRO A 43 13.93 8.48 13.51
C PRO A 43 13.36 7.06 13.35
N HIS A 44 13.95 6.11 14.06
CA HIS A 44 13.38 4.78 14.28
C HIS A 44 12.30 4.92 15.37
N LEU A 45 11.09 4.45 15.12
CA LEU A 45 10.04 4.40 16.15
C LEU A 45 10.48 3.42 17.26
N PRO A 46 10.62 3.84 18.53
CA PRO A 46 10.91 2.91 19.61
C PRO A 46 9.72 1.95 19.78
N LYS A 47 10.01 0.66 19.95
CA LYS A 47 9.00 -0.38 20.24
C LYS A 47 8.28 -0.01 21.54
N ALA A 48 7.05 0.50 21.45
CA ALA A 48 6.22 0.70 22.63
C ALA A 48 5.95 -0.67 23.29
N PRO A 49 5.91 -0.79 24.63
CA PRO A 49 5.44 -2.01 25.28
C PRO A 49 3.92 -2.10 25.10
N GLY A 50 3.48 -2.48 23.90
CA GLY A 50 2.10 -2.84 23.59
C GLY A 50 1.88 -4.34 23.76
N LEU A 51 0.65 -4.74 24.10
CA LEU A 51 0.19 -6.12 23.99
C LEU A 51 0.64 -6.70 22.65
N ALA A 52 1.31 -7.86 22.67
CA ALA A 52 1.77 -8.50 21.45
C ALA A 52 0.57 -8.74 20.53
N LEU A 53 0.62 -8.17 19.33
CA LEU A 53 -0.32 -8.54 18.28
C LEU A 53 -0.09 -10.02 17.99
N ILE A 54 -1.11 -10.85 18.26
CA ILE A 54 -1.11 -12.23 17.83
C ILE A 54 -1.79 -12.23 16.46
N VAL A 55 -1.06 -12.58 15.42
CA VAL A 55 -1.65 -12.89 14.13
C VAL A 55 -1.96 -14.38 14.13
N ALA A 56 -3.18 -14.75 13.73
CA ALA A 56 -3.51 -16.16 13.54
C ALA A 56 -2.56 -16.75 12.47
N PRO A 57 -2.20 -18.05 12.57
CA PRO A 57 -1.45 -18.70 11.50
C PRO A 57 -2.20 -18.55 10.15
N PRO A 58 -1.47 -18.53 9.02
CA PRO A 58 -2.09 -18.41 7.70
C PRO A 58 -3.14 -19.50 7.48
N ILE A 59 -4.26 -19.08 6.91
CA ILE A 59 -5.31 -19.99 6.43
C ILE A 59 -4.99 -20.30 4.96
N ASP A 60 -4.73 -21.56 4.66
CA ASP A 60 -4.63 -22.05 3.28
C ASP A 60 -6.00 -21.96 2.59
N LEU A 61 -6.07 -21.22 1.48
CA LEU A 61 -7.29 -21.06 0.68
C LEU A 61 -7.52 -22.23 -0.29
N GLY A 62 -6.53 -23.12 -0.44
CA GLY A 62 -6.55 -24.28 -1.31
C GLY A 62 -6.20 -23.94 -2.76
N THR A 63 -6.51 -24.87 -3.66
CA THR A 63 -6.27 -24.75 -5.11
C THR A 63 -7.51 -25.17 -5.90
N LEU A 64 -7.51 -24.95 -7.22
CA LEU A 64 -8.50 -25.49 -8.15
C LEU A 64 -8.21 -26.95 -8.53
N GLY A 65 -7.63 -27.72 -7.60
CA GLY A 65 -7.26 -29.12 -7.76
C GLY A 65 -5.81 -29.35 -8.24
N GLY A 66 -5.07 -28.30 -8.58
CA GLY A 66 -3.64 -28.35 -8.87
C GLY A 66 -2.75 -28.17 -7.63
N SER A 67 -1.47 -27.87 -7.86
CA SER A 67 -0.45 -27.80 -6.82
C SER A 67 -0.21 -26.40 -6.26
N PHE A 68 -0.57 -25.33 -6.95
CA PHE A 68 -0.29 -23.97 -6.48
C PHE A 68 -1.48 -23.01 -6.63
N SER A 69 -1.44 -21.94 -5.85
CA SER A 69 -2.34 -20.81 -5.94
C SER A 69 -1.69 -19.55 -5.36
N THR A 70 -2.12 -18.39 -5.83
CA THR A 70 -1.66 -17.08 -5.33
C THR A 70 -2.86 -16.15 -5.23
N ALA A 71 -3.07 -15.51 -4.08
CA ALA A 71 -4.09 -14.48 -3.90
C ALA A 71 -3.49 -13.09 -4.16
N LEU A 72 -3.98 -12.38 -5.17
CA LEU A 72 -3.44 -11.09 -5.61
C LEU A 72 -4.20 -9.89 -5.06
N ALA A 73 -5.50 -10.02 -4.80
CA ALA A 73 -6.33 -8.93 -4.31
C ALA A 73 -7.46 -9.42 -3.41
N ILE A 74 -7.90 -8.52 -2.52
CA ILE A 74 -9.04 -8.71 -1.62
C ILE A 74 -9.85 -7.43 -1.56
N ASN A 75 -11.17 -7.52 -1.66
CA ASN A 75 -12.04 -6.35 -1.47
C ASN A 75 -12.52 -6.19 -0.02
N ALA A 76 -13.24 -5.09 0.23
CA ALA A 76 -13.84 -4.79 1.52
C ALA A 76 -14.89 -5.82 1.97
N LEU A 77 -15.39 -6.71 1.10
CA LEU A 77 -16.30 -7.80 1.45
C LEU A 77 -15.57 -9.08 1.90
N GLY A 78 -14.25 -9.14 1.80
CA GLY A 78 -13.45 -10.33 2.05
C GLY A 78 -13.47 -11.32 0.89
N GLN A 79 -13.80 -10.85 -0.32
CA GLN A 79 -13.73 -11.63 -1.54
C GLN A 79 -12.31 -11.55 -2.08
N VAL A 80 -11.68 -12.71 -2.28
CA VAL A 80 -10.27 -12.83 -2.65
C VAL A 80 -10.17 -13.31 -4.09
N VAL A 81 -9.30 -12.68 -4.88
CA VAL A 81 -9.06 -13.09 -6.27
C VAL A 81 -7.58 -13.30 -6.53
N GLY A 82 -7.29 -14.11 -7.54
CA GLY A 82 -5.93 -14.43 -7.95
C GLY A 82 -5.94 -15.48 -9.04
N TYR A 83 -4.97 -16.37 -9.02
CA TYR A 83 -4.91 -17.51 -9.93
C TYR A 83 -4.52 -18.79 -9.19
N SER A 84 -4.98 -19.94 -9.70
CA SER A 84 -4.68 -21.25 -9.14
C SER A 84 -4.52 -22.28 -10.24
N ALA A 85 -3.58 -23.20 -10.04
CA ALA A 85 -3.40 -24.37 -10.85
C ALA A 85 -4.65 -25.26 -10.80
N ILE A 86 -5.04 -25.76 -11.96
CA ILE A 86 -6.05 -26.82 -12.08
C ILE A 86 -5.39 -28.20 -11.99
N ALA A 87 -6.20 -29.28 -11.92
CA ALA A 87 -5.74 -30.65 -11.68
C ALA A 87 -4.60 -31.19 -12.59
N SER A 88 -4.37 -30.59 -13.77
CA SER A 88 -3.27 -30.96 -14.67
C SER A 88 -1.93 -30.30 -14.35
N ASN A 89 -1.90 -29.25 -13.52
CA ASN A 89 -0.75 -28.38 -13.24
C ASN A 89 -0.11 -27.67 -14.45
N LEU A 90 -0.65 -27.86 -15.66
CA LEU A 90 -0.12 -27.23 -16.87
C LEU A 90 -0.67 -25.81 -17.08
N GLN A 91 -1.71 -25.43 -16.32
CA GLN A 91 -2.59 -24.29 -16.59
C GLN A 91 -3.07 -23.67 -15.27
N GLY A 92 -3.15 -22.34 -15.24
CA GLY A 92 -3.65 -21.56 -14.10
C GLY A 92 -4.92 -20.82 -14.48
N HIS A 93 -5.95 -20.90 -13.64
CA HIS A 93 -7.21 -20.20 -13.82
C HIS A 93 -7.40 -19.12 -12.77
N ALA A 94 -8.04 -18.02 -13.17
CA ALA A 94 -8.52 -16.98 -12.30
C ALA A 94 -9.54 -17.57 -11.33
N PHE A 95 -9.41 -17.24 -10.05
CA PHE A 95 -10.38 -17.69 -9.05
C PHE A 95 -11.00 -16.52 -8.30
N MET A 96 -12.16 -16.79 -7.70
CA MET A 96 -12.76 -16.02 -6.63
C MET A 96 -12.95 -16.92 -5.40
N TRP A 97 -12.40 -16.54 -4.27
CA TRP A 97 -12.59 -17.23 -3.00
C TRP A 97 -13.48 -16.39 -2.06
N ARG A 98 -14.41 -17.06 -1.37
CA ARG A 98 -15.19 -16.46 -0.29
C ARG A 98 -15.25 -17.40 0.89
N SER A 99 -15.25 -16.84 2.09
CA SER A 99 -15.52 -17.60 3.31
C SER A 99 -16.87 -18.33 3.19
N GLY A 100 -16.90 -19.60 3.55
CA GLY A 100 -18.09 -20.46 3.49
C GLY A 100 -18.35 -21.13 2.14
N THR A 101 -17.91 -20.56 1.01
CA THR A 101 -18.06 -21.21 -0.32
C THR A 101 -16.74 -21.75 -0.88
N GLY A 102 -15.60 -21.29 -0.37
CA GLY A 102 -14.29 -21.68 -0.88
C GLY A 102 -13.95 -21.06 -2.24
N MET A 103 -13.00 -21.68 -2.93
CA MET A 103 -12.48 -21.23 -4.22
C MET A 103 -13.45 -21.59 -5.36
N THR A 104 -13.82 -20.59 -6.16
CA THR A 104 -14.63 -20.72 -7.37
C THR A 104 -13.77 -20.43 -8.59
N ASP A 105 -13.72 -21.35 -9.55
CA ASP A 105 -13.08 -21.13 -10.84
C ASP A 105 -13.88 -20.10 -11.66
N LEU A 106 -13.23 -19.05 -12.13
CA LEU A 106 -13.84 -18.05 -13.02
C LEU A 106 -13.78 -18.48 -14.49
N GLY A 107 -12.99 -19.51 -14.79
CA GLY A 107 -12.78 -20.08 -16.10
C GLY A 107 -11.86 -19.24 -16.98
N THR A 108 -11.93 -19.52 -18.27
CA THR A 108 -11.27 -18.78 -19.35
C THR A 108 -12.30 -18.43 -20.41
N LEU A 109 -11.89 -17.73 -21.48
CA LEU A 109 -12.70 -17.55 -22.69
C LEU A 109 -12.28 -18.53 -23.80
N GLY A 110 -12.10 -19.80 -23.43
CA GLY A 110 -11.74 -20.88 -24.35
C GLY A 110 -10.24 -21.04 -24.60
N GLY A 111 -9.39 -20.25 -23.95
CA GLY A 111 -7.94 -20.47 -23.91
C GLY A 111 -7.49 -21.21 -22.65
N THR A 112 -6.17 -21.21 -22.40
CA THR A 112 -5.52 -22.11 -21.42
C THR A 112 -5.16 -21.45 -20.09
N PHE A 113 -5.27 -20.13 -19.98
CA PHE A 113 -4.84 -19.41 -18.79
C PHE A 113 -5.74 -18.21 -18.51
N SER A 114 -6.00 -17.97 -17.24
CA SER A 114 -6.56 -16.72 -16.75
C SER A 114 -5.98 -16.36 -15.39
N GLN A 115 -5.91 -15.07 -15.10
CA GLN A 115 -5.46 -14.52 -13.82
C GLN A 115 -6.28 -13.30 -13.47
N ALA A 116 -6.92 -13.30 -12.30
CA ALA A 116 -7.58 -12.12 -11.75
C ALA A 116 -6.56 -11.25 -11.02
N VAL A 117 -6.48 -9.97 -11.38
CA VAL A 117 -5.50 -9.02 -10.83
C VAL A 117 -6.11 -8.04 -9.84
N ALA A 118 -7.40 -7.72 -9.98
CA ALA A 118 -8.08 -6.77 -9.11
C ALA A 118 -9.57 -7.11 -8.96
N VAL A 119 -10.12 -6.70 -7.83
CA VAL A 119 -11.54 -6.85 -7.48
C VAL A 119 -12.03 -5.57 -6.81
N ASN A 120 -13.15 -5.00 -7.27
CA ASN A 120 -13.72 -3.80 -6.65
C ASN A 120 -14.69 -4.16 -5.51
N ALA A 121 -15.20 -3.14 -4.80
CA ALA A 121 -16.10 -3.34 -3.66
C ALA A 121 -17.46 -3.98 -4.02
N LEU A 122 -17.85 -3.96 -5.31
CA LEU A 122 -19.06 -4.61 -5.82
C LEU A 122 -18.83 -6.08 -6.24
N GLY A 123 -17.60 -6.57 -6.07
CA GLY A 123 -17.21 -7.93 -6.44
C GLY A 123 -16.98 -8.14 -7.93
N GLN A 124 -16.82 -7.05 -8.70
CA GLN A 124 -16.42 -7.11 -10.10
C GLN A 124 -14.92 -7.39 -10.17
N VAL A 125 -14.55 -8.40 -10.95
CA VAL A 125 -13.18 -8.88 -11.10
C VAL A 125 -12.65 -8.46 -12.45
N VAL A 126 -11.39 -8.04 -12.51
CA VAL A 126 -10.66 -7.85 -13.75
C VAL A 126 -9.37 -8.61 -13.74
N GLY A 127 -8.87 -8.92 -14.93
CA GLY A 127 -7.69 -9.74 -15.07
C GLY A 127 -7.30 -9.92 -16.50
N ASN A 128 -6.41 -10.88 -16.71
CA ASN A 128 -5.84 -11.20 -18.01
C ASN A 128 -6.14 -12.66 -18.36
N ILE A 129 -6.39 -12.93 -19.63
CA ILE A 129 -6.63 -14.26 -20.19
C ILE A 129 -5.69 -14.50 -21.36
N ALA A 130 -5.24 -15.74 -21.52
CA ALA A 130 -4.65 -16.20 -22.77
C ALA A 130 -5.77 -16.68 -23.70
N LEU A 131 -5.81 -16.16 -24.92
CA LEU A 131 -6.71 -16.63 -25.97
C LEU A 131 -6.12 -17.86 -26.68
N ALA A 132 -6.98 -18.62 -27.37
CA ALA A 132 -6.54 -19.75 -28.20
C ALA A 132 -5.58 -19.33 -29.34
N SER A 133 -5.59 -18.05 -29.72
CA SER A 133 -4.66 -17.45 -30.69
C SER A 133 -3.24 -17.27 -30.14
N GLY A 134 -3.02 -17.41 -28.83
CA GLY A 134 -1.76 -17.14 -28.15
C GLY A 134 -1.59 -15.69 -27.67
N PHE A 135 -2.53 -14.80 -27.99
CA PHE A 135 -2.53 -13.42 -27.48
C PHE A 135 -3.16 -13.31 -26.08
N THR A 136 -2.78 -12.26 -25.35
CA THR A 136 -3.34 -11.95 -24.03
C THR A 136 -4.35 -10.83 -24.13
N HIS A 137 -5.54 -11.04 -23.59
CA HIS A 137 -6.59 -10.02 -23.48
C HIS A 137 -6.93 -9.74 -22.01
N GLY A 138 -7.43 -8.54 -21.75
CA GLY A 138 -8.07 -8.24 -20.48
C GLY A 138 -9.47 -8.86 -20.42
N PHE A 139 -9.94 -9.19 -19.22
CA PHE A 139 -11.33 -9.58 -18.99
C PHE A 139 -11.96 -8.77 -17.87
N SER A 140 -13.30 -8.71 -17.88
CA SER A 140 -14.13 -8.34 -16.73
C SER A 140 -15.06 -9.50 -16.39
N TRP A 141 -15.23 -9.79 -15.11
CA TRP A 141 -16.12 -10.86 -14.63
C TRP A 141 -17.02 -10.34 -13.51
N GLN A 142 -18.29 -10.73 -13.54
CA GLN A 142 -19.26 -10.49 -12.47
C GLN A 142 -20.10 -11.75 -12.24
N SER A 143 -20.42 -12.03 -10.97
CA SER A 143 -21.33 -13.13 -10.62
C SER A 143 -22.67 -12.98 -11.35
N GLY A 144 -23.13 -14.06 -11.98
CA GLY A 144 -24.36 -14.08 -12.78
C GLY A 144 -24.23 -13.54 -14.21
N GLN A 145 -23.17 -12.79 -14.53
CA GLN A 145 -22.88 -12.36 -15.91
C GLN A 145 -21.76 -13.18 -16.56
N GLY A 146 -20.83 -13.72 -15.76
CA GLY A 146 -19.68 -14.47 -16.24
C GLY A 146 -18.54 -13.59 -16.72
N MET A 147 -17.59 -14.19 -17.43
CA MET A 147 -16.41 -13.53 -17.96
C MET A 147 -16.72 -12.87 -19.32
N VAL A 148 -16.23 -11.65 -19.52
CA VAL A 148 -16.35 -10.87 -20.76
C VAL A 148 -14.97 -10.39 -21.18
N ASP A 149 -14.63 -10.59 -22.45
CA ASP A 149 -13.44 -10.02 -23.08
C ASP A 149 -13.62 -8.49 -23.20
N ILE A 150 -12.68 -7.70 -22.67
CA ILE A 150 -12.75 -6.23 -22.76
C ILE A 150 -12.21 -5.69 -24.09
N GLY A 151 -11.64 -6.56 -24.94
CA GLY A 151 -11.13 -6.25 -26.26
C GLY A 151 -9.77 -5.55 -26.26
N THR A 152 -9.47 -4.86 -27.37
CA THR A 152 -8.22 -4.12 -27.59
C THR A 152 -8.48 -2.76 -28.25
N LEU A 153 -7.46 -1.91 -28.36
CA LEU A 153 -7.46 -0.68 -29.17
C LEU A 153 -7.25 -0.97 -30.68
N GLY A 154 -7.71 -2.13 -31.15
CA GLY A 154 -7.59 -2.58 -32.53
C GLY A 154 -6.31 -3.37 -32.84
N GLY A 155 -5.41 -3.54 -31.87
CA GLY A 155 -4.26 -4.44 -31.95
C GLY A 155 -4.54 -5.83 -31.39
N ALA A 156 -3.47 -6.57 -31.08
CA ALA A 156 -3.56 -7.99 -30.76
C ALA A 156 -3.69 -8.32 -29.26
N ALA A 157 -3.28 -7.43 -28.36
CA ALA A 157 -3.26 -7.72 -26.93
C ALA A 157 -3.69 -6.54 -26.06
N THR A 158 -4.18 -6.88 -24.86
CA THR A 158 -4.54 -5.96 -23.78
C THR A 158 -4.11 -6.54 -22.45
N GLN A 159 -3.64 -5.68 -21.57
CA GLN A 159 -3.36 -5.99 -20.18
C GLN A 159 -4.20 -5.10 -19.25
N ALA A 160 -5.16 -5.70 -18.55
CA ALA A 160 -5.91 -5.02 -17.49
C ALA A 160 -5.09 -5.00 -16.20
N ARG A 161 -5.14 -3.87 -15.47
CA ARG A 161 -4.32 -3.65 -14.27
C ARG A 161 -5.12 -3.21 -13.04
N ALA A 162 -6.10 -2.33 -13.21
CA ALA A 162 -6.87 -1.80 -12.09
C ALA A 162 -8.34 -1.58 -12.46
N ILE A 163 -9.20 -1.56 -11.44
CA ILE A 163 -10.63 -1.30 -11.53
C ILE A 163 -11.07 -0.43 -10.34
N ASN A 164 -11.93 0.56 -10.56
CA ASN A 164 -12.58 1.33 -9.50
C ASN A 164 -14.00 0.83 -9.19
N VAL A 165 -14.67 1.40 -8.18
CA VAL A 165 -16.03 0.98 -7.77
C VAL A 165 -17.08 1.21 -8.85
N LEU A 166 -16.83 2.16 -9.74
CA LEU A 166 -17.70 2.46 -10.90
C LEU A 166 -17.54 1.46 -12.05
N GLY A 167 -16.68 0.44 -11.90
CA GLY A 167 -16.44 -0.58 -12.91
C GLY A 167 -15.59 -0.09 -14.08
N GLN A 168 -14.84 0.99 -13.90
CA GLN A 168 -13.93 1.51 -14.90
C GLN A 168 -12.60 0.77 -14.81
N VAL A 169 -12.17 0.18 -15.93
CA VAL A 169 -10.98 -0.66 -15.99
C VAL A 169 -9.88 0.08 -16.73
N VAL A 170 -8.67 0.06 -16.18
CA VAL A 170 -7.49 0.67 -16.83
C VAL A 170 -6.36 -0.33 -16.99
N GLY A 171 -5.48 -0.01 -17.92
CA GLY A 171 -4.31 -0.80 -18.23
C GLY A 171 -3.67 -0.31 -19.51
N SER A 172 -3.06 -1.22 -20.26
CA SER A 172 -2.49 -0.91 -21.57
C SER A 172 -2.96 -1.87 -22.65
N SER A 173 -3.08 -1.38 -23.88
CA SER A 173 -3.61 -2.14 -25.02
C SER A 173 -2.85 -1.79 -26.28
N ASN A 174 -2.64 -2.77 -27.15
CA ASN A 174 -2.04 -2.53 -28.45
C ASN A 174 -3.03 -1.82 -29.37
N ARG A 175 -2.51 -0.81 -30.06
CA ARG A 175 -3.17 -0.09 -31.13
C ARG A 175 -2.78 -0.70 -32.48
N GLY A 176 -3.77 -0.92 -33.34
CA GLY A 176 -3.59 -1.25 -34.76
C GLY A 176 -2.52 -2.32 -35.10
N SER A 177 -1.95 -2.23 -36.30
CA SER A 177 -0.87 -3.11 -36.78
C SER A 177 0.54 -2.63 -36.40
N ASP A 178 0.65 -1.43 -35.83
CA ASP A 178 1.88 -0.75 -35.42
C ASP A 178 2.41 -1.22 -34.06
N GLN A 179 1.67 -2.09 -33.34
CA GLN A 179 2.04 -2.67 -32.04
C GLN A 179 2.39 -1.62 -30.97
N GLN A 180 1.97 -0.37 -31.16
CA GLN A 180 2.11 0.68 -30.15
C GLN A 180 1.17 0.38 -28.99
N THR A 181 1.68 0.50 -27.76
CA THR A 181 0.91 0.22 -26.55
C THR A 181 0.43 1.53 -25.94
N HIS A 182 -0.89 1.67 -25.80
CA HIS A 182 -1.53 2.85 -25.23
C HIS A 182 -2.30 2.51 -23.95
N ALA A 183 -2.28 3.45 -23.03
CA ALA A 183 -3.11 3.46 -21.85
C ALA A 183 -4.58 3.53 -22.26
N PHE A 184 -5.43 2.72 -21.63
CA PHE A 184 -6.87 2.72 -21.92
C PHE A 184 -7.72 2.94 -20.67
N LEU A 185 -8.95 3.37 -20.90
CA LEU A 185 -10.07 3.32 -19.96
C LEU A 185 -11.21 2.53 -20.60
N TRP A 186 -11.65 1.44 -19.99
CA TRP A 186 -12.77 0.63 -20.45
C TRP A 186 -13.95 0.77 -19.50
N ARG A 187 -15.16 0.79 -20.06
CA ARG A 187 -16.42 0.70 -19.29
C ARG A 187 -17.39 -0.23 -20.01
N ALA A 188 -18.15 -0.98 -19.22
CA ALA A 188 -19.24 -1.79 -19.76
C ALA A 188 -20.22 -0.90 -20.53
N GLY A 189 -20.63 -1.34 -21.72
CA GLY A 189 -21.57 -0.62 -22.59
C GLY A 189 -20.97 0.45 -23.50
N THR A 190 -19.84 1.07 -23.13
CA THR A 190 -19.14 2.04 -24.01
C THR A 190 -17.87 1.48 -24.63
N GLY A 191 -17.30 0.41 -24.07
CA GLY A 191 -16.07 -0.20 -24.56
C GLY A 191 -14.81 0.57 -24.15
N MET A 192 -13.74 0.36 -24.92
CA MET A 192 -12.41 0.88 -24.64
C MET A 192 -12.21 2.29 -25.21
N THR A 193 -11.67 3.18 -24.39
CA THR A 193 -11.24 4.54 -24.76
C THR A 193 -9.72 4.62 -24.71
N ASP A 194 -9.10 5.03 -25.81
CA ASP A 194 -7.67 5.37 -25.88
C ASP A 194 -7.42 6.67 -25.10
N LEU A 195 -6.49 6.65 -24.15
CA LEU A 195 -6.14 7.84 -23.36
C LEU A 195 -5.05 8.70 -24.03
N GLY A 196 -4.43 8.21 -25.09
CA GLY A 196 -3.37 8.88 -25.84
C GLY A 196 -1.98 8.74 -25.19
N THR A 197 -1.10 9.68 -25.50
CA THR A 197 0.27 9.76 -24.97
C THR A 197 0.62 11.21 -24.61
N LEU A 198 1.77 11.44 -23.98
CA LEU A 198 2.37 12.77 -23.80
C LEU A 198 3.14 13.25 -25.04
N GLY A 199 2.80 12.73 -26.23
CA GLY A 199 3.39 13.11 -27.51
C GLY A 199 4.42 12.11 -28.07
N GLY A 200 4.78 11.07 -27.31
CA GLY A 200 5.53 9.90 -27.80
C GLY A 200 4.62 8.79 -28.35
N SER A 201 5.18 7.60 -28.49
CA SER A 201 4.58 6.42 -29.13
C SER A 201 3.81 5.48 -28.19
N THR A 202 4.04 5.59 -26.88
CA THR A 202 3.49 4.63 -25.90
C THR A 202 3.04 5.27 -24.58
N SER A 203 2.07 4.62 -23.94
CA SER A 203 1.59 4.93 -22.59
C SER A 203 1.06 3.68 -21.88
N ASP A 204 1.15 3.68 -20.55
CA ASP A 204 0.68 2.61 -19.67
C ASP A 204 -0.06 3.22 -18.48
N ALA A 205 -1.31 2.80 -18.25
CA ALA A 205 -2.05 3.16 -17.04
C ALA A 205 -1.87 2.08 -15.96
N PHE A 206 -1.61 2.51 -14.72
CA PHE A 206 -1.37 1.61 -13.59
C PHE A 206 -2.46 1.68 -12.53
N ALA A 207 -3.09 2.85 -12.32
CA ALA A 207 -4.11 3.02 -11.30
C ALA A 207 -5.22 3.99 -11.75
N VAL A 208 -6.40 3.81 -11.15
CA VAL A 208 -7.57 4.67 -11.35
C VAL A 208 -8.26 4.89 -10.00
N ASN A 209 -8.65 6.12 -9.69
CA ASN A 209 -9.45 6.42 -8.50
C ASN A 209 -10.95 6.52 -8.81
N GLU A 210 -11.76 6.77 -7.78
CA GLU A 210 -13.22 6.84 -7.90
C GLU A 210 -13.75 8.08 -8.65
N LEU A 211 -12.91 9.08 -8.85
CA LEU A 211 -13.20 10.21 -9.75
C LEU A 211 -12.95 9.89 -11.22
N GLY A 212 -12.49 8.67 -11.54
CA GLY A 212 -12.08 8.27 -12.88
C GLY A 212 -10.80 8.95 -13.35
N GLN A 213 -9.98 9.42 -12.41
CA GLN A 213 -8.64 9.93 -12.70
C GLN A 213 -7.70 8.75 -12.85
N VAL A 214 -6.96 8.72 -13.96
CA VAL A 214 -6.07 7.61 -14.31
C VAL A 214 -4.63 8.09 -14.24
N VAL A 215 -3.75 7.30 -13.65
CA VAL A 215 -2.33 7.62 -13.59
C VAL A 215 -1.49 6.51 -14.19
N GLY A 216 -0.33 6.90 -14.71
CA GLY A 216 0.68 5.95 -15.10
C GLY A 216 1.89 6.61 -15.70
N SER A 217 2.40 6.07 -16.80
CA SER A 217 3.58 6.59 -17.48
C SER A 217 3.37 6.69 -18.99
N SER A 218 3.94 7.71 -19.62
CA SER A 218 3.87 7.89 -21.06
C SER A 218 5.18 8.44 -21.61
N THR A 219 5.51 8.00 -22.82
CA THR A 219 6.66 8.51 -23.57
C THR A 219 6.42 9.95 -24.04
N MET A 220 7.49 10.74 -23.92
CA MET A 220 7.57 12.11 -24.39
C MET A 220 7.94 12.15 -25.89
N PRO A 221 7.82 13.31 -26.56
CA PRO A 221 8.21 13.43 -27.97
C PRO A 221 9.63 12.91 -28.23
N GLY A 222 9.75 12.01 -29.21
CA GLY A 222 11.02 11.36 -29.57
C GLY A 222 11.35 10.08 -28.80
N ASP A 223 10.48 9.62 -27.88
CA ASP A 223 10.54 8.31 -27.21
C ASP A 223 11.78 8.02 -26.34
N LEU A 224 12.62 9.03 -26.09
CA LEU A 224 13.80 8.90 -25.23
C LEU A 224 13.51 9.06 -23.74
N GLN A 225 12.39 9.70 -23.40
CA GLN A 225 11.99 10.02 -22.04
C GLN A 225 10.58 9.52 -21.77
N ARG A 226 10.32 9.20 -20.50
CA ARG A 226 9.02 8.73 -20.03
C ARG A 226 8.66 9.48 -18.76
N HIS A 227 7.50 10.10 -18.76
CA HIS A 227 7.00 10.88 -17.63
C HIS A 227 5.75 10.25 -17.03
N ALA A 228 5.58 10.49 -15.73
CA ALA A 228 4.35 10.22 -15.02
C ALA A 228 3.23 11.11 -15.57
N PHE A 229 2.04 10.54 -15.79
CA PHE A 229 0.88 11.31 -16.22
C PHE A 229 -0.28 11.17 -15.24
N LEU A 230 -1.15 12.18 -15.27
CA LEU A 230 -2.51 12.15 -14.77
C LEU A 230 -3.48 12.42 -15.91
N TRP A 231 -4.42 11.52 -16.15
CA TRP A 231 -5.47 11.69 -17.16
C TRP A 231 -6.80 12.00 -16.48
N ARG A 232 -7.54 12.95 -17.04
CA ARG A 232 -8.91 13.30 -16.63
C ARG A 232 -9.79 13.47 -17.85
N SER A 233 -11.03 12.97 -17.74
CA SER A 233 -12.06 13.22 -18.77
C SER A 233 -12.22 14.74 -19.01
N GLY A 234 -12.24 15.15 -20.27
CA GLY A 234 -12.34 16.55 -20.69
C GLY A 234 -11.04 17.34 -20.70
N THR A 235 -9.98 16.88 -20.03
CA THR A 235 -8.65 17.53 -20.04
C THR A 235 -7.60 16.71 -20.79
N GLY A 236 -7.72 15.37 -20.81
CA GLY A 236 -6.72 14.49 -21.40
C GLY A 236 -5.56 14.20 -20.46
N MET A 237 -4.42 13.77 -21.01
CA MET A 237 -3.19 13.52 -20.24
C MET A 237 -2.52 14.83 -19.82
N ILE A 238 -2.12 14.88 -18.56
CA ILE A 238 -1.37 15.97 -17.94
C ILE A 238 -0.02 15.39 -17.53
N ASP A 239 1.07 15.99 -18.01
CA ASP A 239 2.43 15.66 -17.57
C ASP A 239 2.63 16.10 -16.12
N LEU A 240 3.09 15.20 -15.26
CA LEU A 240 3.38 15.49 -13.85
C LEU A 240 4.82 16.01 -13.64
N GLY A 241 5.66 15.93 -14.67
CA GLY A 241 7.06 16.32 -14.64
C GLY A 241 7.96 15.29 -13.95
N THR A 242 9.13 15.75 -13.50
CA THR A 242 10.13 14.95 -12.79
C THR A 242 10.68 15.72 -11.59
N LEU A 243 11.49 15.08 -10.76
CA LEU A 243 12.30 15.69 -9.70
C LEU A 243 13.58 16.38 -10.24
N GLY A 244 13.55 16.81 -11.50
CA GLY A 244 14.67 17.47 -12.20
C GLY A 244 15.51 16.53 -13.07
N GLY A 245 15.26 15.22 -13.03
CA GLY A 245 15.88 14.23 -13.93
C GLY A 245 15.07 13.98 -15.20
N THR A 246 15.37 12.88 -15.90
CA THR A 246 14.84 12.60 -17.25
C THR A 246 13.56 11.76 -17.28
N ASN A 247 13.24 11.04 -16.21
CA ASN A 247 12.11 10.11 -16.21
C ASN A 247 11.34 10.15 -14.89
N SER A 248 10.05 9.84 -15.00
CA SER A 248 9.15 9.58 -13.88
C SER A 248 8.07 8.58 -14.28
N GLY A 249 7.46 7.94 -13.29
CA GLY A 249 6.31 7.06 -13.48
C GLY A 249 5.44 7.03 -12.23
N ALA A 250 4.14 7.27 -12.40
CA ALA A 250 3.17 7.13 -11.32
C ALA A 250 2.81 5.65 -11.12
N VAL A 251 2.60 5.21 -9.88
CA VAL A 251 2.22 3.82 -9.55
C VAL A 251 0.84 3.74 -8.90
N ALA A 252 0.44 4.76 -8.13
CA ALA A 252 -0.81 4.75 -7.40
C ALA A 252 -1.40 6.17 -7.27
N ILE A 253 -2.71 6.23 -7.05
CA ILE A 253 -3.47 7.46 -6.83
C ILE A 253 -4.55 7.17 -5.78
N ASN A 254 -4.70 8.06 -4.79
CA ASN A 254 -5.79 7.94 -3.81
C ASN A 254 -7.04 8.75 -4.23
N ALA A 255 -8.11 8.66 -3.43
CA ALA A 255 -9.38 9.33 -3.69
C ALA A 255 -9.26 10.86 -3.79
N LEU A 256 -8.33 11.46 -3.04
CA LEU A 256 -8.05 12.90 -3.03
C LEU A 256 -7.22 13.37 -4.24
N GLY A 257 -6.83 12.46 -5.12
CA GLY A 257 -6.01 12.76 -6.29
C GLY A 257 -4.53 12.98 -6.00
N GLN A 258 -4.04 12.54 -4.82
CA GLN A 258 -2.62 12.46 -4.55
C GLN A 258 -2.03 11.29 -5.35
N VAL A 259 -1.03 11.59 -6.17
CA VAL A 259 -0.36 10.61 -7.03
C VAL A 259 1.00 10.30 -6.43
N VAL A 260 1.38 9.02 -6.39
CA VAL A 260 2.72 8.60 -5.94
C VAL A 260 3.39 7.76 -7.00
N GLY A 261 4.72 7.73 -6.97
CA GLY A 261 5.52 7.02 -7.96
C GLY A 261 7.00 7.21 -7.74
N ASN A 262 7.78 7.01 -8.79
CA ASN A 262 9.23 7.15 -8.78
C ASN A 262 9.64 8.18 -9.83
N SER A 263 10.69 8.93 -9.56
CA SER A 263 11.23 9.93 -10.46
C SER A 263 12.73 10.08 -10.29
N TYR A 264 13.42 10.31 -11.40
CA TYR A 264 14.82 10.71 -11.36
C TYR A 264 14.97 12.15 -10.86
N THR A 265 15.91 12.33 -9.95
CA THR A 265 16.39 13.64 -9.49
C THR A 265 17.34 14.27 -10.51
N ALA A 266 17.70 15.54 -10.31
CA ALA A 266 18.71 16.21 -11.14
C ALA A 266 20.10 15.53 -11.08
N SER A 267 20.40 14.80 -10.01
CA SER A 267 21.61 13.97 -9.83
C SER A 267 21.49 12.57 -10.48
N GLY A 268 20.31 12.20 -10.99
CA GLY A 268 20.06 10.91 -11.62
C GLY A 268 19.69 9.79 -10.64
N GLU A 269 19.40 10.10 -9.38
CA GLU A 269 18.95 9.15 -8.37
C GLU A 269 17.45 8.85 -8.53
N ASP A 270 17.02 7.61 -8.28
CA ASP A 270 15.61 7.21 -8.35
C ASP A 270 14.93 7.41 -7.00
N HIS A 271 14.08 8.43 -6.89
CA HIS A 271 13.40 8.79 -5.66
C HIS A 271 11.89 8.60 -5.79
N ALA A 272 11.29 8.12 -4.71
CA ALA A 272 9.85 8.13 -4.52
C ALA A 272 9.36 9.59 -4.51
N PHE A 273 8.22 9.84 -5.14
CA PHE A 273 7.57 11.16 -5.12
C PHE A 273 6.12 11.07 -4.64
N SER A 274 5.61 12.20 -4.15
CA SER A 274 4.18 12.49 -4.02
C SER A 274 3.84 13.75 -4.82
N TRP A 275 2.83 13.68 -5.67
CA TRP A 275 2.35 14.80 -6.49
C TRP A 275 0.93 15.18 -6.10
N GLN A 276 0.67 16.48 -5.99
CA GLN A 276 -0.67 17.05 -5.87
C GLN A 276 -0.78 18.26 -6.78
N ALA A 277 -1.98 18.53 -7.32
CA ALA A 277 -2.19 19.63 -8.26
C ALA A 277 -1.79 21.01 -7.70
N ALA A 278 -1.95 21.22 -6.39
CA ALA A 278 -1.63 22.49 -5.73
C ALA A 278 -0.13 22.70 -5.48
N THR A 279 0.64 21.63 -5.29
CA THR A 279 2.05 21.71 -4.85
C THR A 279 3.04 21.16 -5.87
N GLY A 280 2.56 20.50 -6.92
CA GLY A 280 3.41 19.77 -7.86
C GLY A 280 4.05 18.54 -7.23
N MET A 281 5.15 18.09 -7.82
CA MET A 281 5.90 16.91 -7.39
C MET A 281 6.76 17.24 -6.15
N THR A 282 6.64 16.43 -5.12
CA THR A 282 7.42 16.49 -3.88
C THR A 282 8.30 15.26 -3.77
N ASP A 283 9.60 15.46 -3.61
CA ASP A 283 10.56 14.39 -3.29
C ASP A 283 10.30 13.87 -1.88
N LEU A 284 10.15 12.54 -1.72
CA LEU A 284 10.00 11.92 -0.41
C LEU A 284 11.34 11.71 0.30
N GLY A 285 12.45 11.78 -0.44
CA GLY A 285 13.80 11.47 0.01
C GLY A 285 14.04 9.96 0.13
N THR A 286 15.01 9.59 0.95
CA THR A 286 15.42 8.20 1.20
C THR A 286 15.59 7.97 2.71
N LEU A 287 15.93 6.74 3.11
CA LEU A 287 16.34 6.43 4.48
C LEU A 287 17.84 6.67 4.73
N GLY A 288 18.44 7.59 3.97
CA GLY A 288 19.86 7.95 4.03
C GLY A 288 20.75 7.28 2.97
N GLY A 289 20.19 6.40 2.15
CA GLY A 289 20.84 5.86 0.95
C GLY A 289 20.52 6.69 -0.31
N VAL A 290 20.72 6.08 -1.49
CA VAL A 290 20.67 6.77 -2.79
C VAL A 290 19.37 6.61 -3.57
N SER A 291 18.42 5.79 -3.09
CA SER A 291 17.16 5.61 -3.82
C SER A 291 15.99 5.24 -2.91
N SER A 292 14.79 5.51 -3.39
CA SER A 292 13.52 5.11 -2.80
C SER A 292 12.48 4.84 -3.90
N GLN A 293 11.54 3.95 -3.62
CA GLN A 293 10.46 3.59 -4.53
C GLN A 293 9.13 3.56 -3.80
N ALA A 294 8.14 4.31 -4.31
CA ALA A 294 6.77 4.22 -3.82
C ALA A 294 6.08 2.97 -4.38
N ARG A 295 5.23 2.34 -3.58
CA ARG A 295 4.45 1.15 -3.95
C ARG A 295 2.95 1.40 -3.86
N GLY A 296 2.51 2.27 -2.95
CA GLY A 296 1.10 2.51 -2.70
C GLY A 296 0.86 3.74 -1.83
N VAL A 297 -0.38 4.21 -1.85
CA VAL A 297 -0.86 5.33 -1.04
C VAL A 297 -2.28 5.02 -0.58
N ASN A 298 -2.58 5.19 0.70
CA ASN A 298 -3.93 5.00 1.23
C ASN A 298 -4.77 6.30 1.15
N ALA A 299 -6.04 6.22 1.55
CA ALA A 299 -6.91 7.38 1.61
C ALA A 299 -6.39 8.43 2.58
N LEU A 300 -5.60 8.05 3.61
CA LEU A 300 -4.88 8.92 4.56
C LEU A 300 -3.68 9.68 3.99
N GLY A 301 -3.33 9.42 2.73
CA GLY A 301 -2.17 10.04 2.07
C GLY A 301 -0.84 9.58 2.65
N GLN A 302 -0.87 8.44 3.35
CA GLN A 302 0.32 7.73 3.78
C GLN A 302 0.85 6.94 2.60
N VAL A 303 2.11 7.18 2.27
CA VAL A 303 2.82 6.55 1.16
C VAL A 303 3.72 5.48 1.72
N ILE A 304 3.67 4.29 1.13
CA ILE A 304 4.54 3.18 1.49
C ILE A 304 5.43 2.78 0.32
N GLY A 305 6.48 2.04 0.63
CA GLY A 305 7.34 1.42 -0.35
C GLY A 305 8.64 0.98 0.29
N LYS A 306 9.75 1.08 -0.46
CA LYS A 306 11.09 0.72 0.02
C LYS A 306 12.10 1.81 -0.27
N ALA A 307 13.11 1.93 0.58
CA ALA A 307 14.16 2.91 0.44
C ALA A 307 15.50 2.35 0.90
N ARG A 308 16.58 2.79 0.27
CA ARG A 308 17.93 2.41 0.66
C ARG A 308 18.35 3.15 1.92
N ILE A 309 18.98 2.41 2.83
CA ILE A 309 19.71 2.94 3.99
C ILE A 309 21.20 3.16 3.63
N PRO A 310 21.98 3.91 4.41
CA PRO A 310 23.39 4.20 4.09
C PRO A 310 24.25 2.95 3.89
N ILE A 311 24.01 1.90 4.69
CA ILE A 311 24.68 0.60 4.64
C ILE A 311 23.65 -0.45 5.05
N GLY A 312 23.46 -1.53 4.27
CA GLY A 312 22.71 -2.70 4.74
C GLY A 312 21.47 -3.12 3.95
N GLY A 313 21.13 -2.46 2.84
CA GLY A 313 20.06 -2.92 1.93
C GLY A 313 18.90 -1.95 1.79
N GLU A 314 17.71 -2.50 1.50
CA GLU A 314 16.47 -1.75 1.31
C GLU A 314 15.54 -2.06 2.49
N HIS A 315 15.01 -1.00 3.11
CA HIS A 315 14.00 -1.10 4.17
C HIS A 315 12.68 -0.52 3.67
N ALA A 316 11.59 -1.13 4.11
CA ALA A 316 10.27 -0.59 3.92
C ALA A 316 10.15 0.76 4.65
N PHE A 317 9.40 1.68 4.05
CA PHE A 317 9.15 2.99 4.66
C PHE A 317 7.66 3.33 4.73
N LEU A 318 7.34 4.26 5.62
CA LEU A 318 6.10 5.01 5.66
C LEU A 318 6.41 6.52 5.56
N TRP A 319 5.70 7.24 4.71
CA TRP A 319 5.84 8.69 4.58
C TRP A 319 4.47 9.36 4.59
N GLN A 320 4.38 10.57 5.14
CA GLN A 320 3.19 11.41 5.06
C GLN A 320 3.62 12.87 4.95
N SER A 321 2.84 13.67 4.22
CA SER A 321 3.15 15.10 4.04
C SER A 321 3.29 15.82 5.39
N GLY A 322 4.33 16.64 5.51
CA GLY A 322 4.67 17.34 6.75
C GLY A 322 5.49 16.53 7.76
N ALA A 323 5.79 15.26 7.47
CA ALA A 323 6.64 14.41 8.30
C ALA A 323 7.83 13.85 7.48
N PRO A 324 8.96 13.53 8.14
CA PRO A 324 10.06 12.82 7.48
C PRO A 324 9.64 11.39 7.11
N MET A 325 10.36 10.79 6.15
CA MET A 325 10.26 9.35 5.87
C MET A 325 10.63 8.54 7.12
N ILE A 326 9.80 7.55 7.44
CA ILE A 326 9.95 6.67 8.60
C ILE A 326 10.39 5.29 8.12
N ASP A 327 11.48 4.78 8.67
CA ASP A 327 11.87 3.38 8.54
C ASP A 327 10.93 2.51 9.38
N ILE A 328 10.19 1.59 8.75
CA ILE A 328 9.26 0.70 9.45
C ILE A 328 9.88 -0.65 9.84
N GLY A 329 11.19 -0.81 9.62
CA GLY A 329 12.00 -1.92 10.10
C GLY A 329 12.03 -3.14 9.18
N THR A 330 12.62 -4.22 9.67
CA THR A 330 12.75 -5.52 8.99
C THR A 330 12.53 -6.66 9.99
N LEU A 331 12.37 -7.89 9.48
CA LEU A 331 12.46 -9.13 10.28
C LEU A 331 13.91 -9.63 10.43
N GLY A 332 14.88 -8.89 9.89
CA GLY A 332 16.30 -9.28 9.90
C GLY A 332 17.14 -8.42 8.95
N TYR A 333 16.96 -8.60 7.64
CA TYR A 333 17.85 -8.00 6.64
C TYR A 333 17.21 -6.91 5.80
N LEU A 334 16.12 -7.21 5.09
CA LEU A 334 15.48 -6.25 4.17
C LEU A 334 13.97 -6.33 4.29
N SER A 335 13.28 -5.30 3.82
CA SER A 335 11.82 -5.27 3.73
C SER A 335 11.33 -4.42 2.55
N ASP A 336 10.17 -4.78 2.02
CA ASP A 336 9.45 -4.06 0.96
C ASP A 336 7.96 -4.04 1.30
N ALA A 337 7.40 -2.84 1.48
CA ALA A 337 5.97 -2.66 1.75
C ALA A 337 5.20 -2.66 0.44
N TRP A 338 4.19 -3.52 0.31
CA TRP A 338 3.46 -3.70 -0.95
C TRP A 338 2.01 -3.22 -0.88
N ALA A 339 1.39 -3.24 0.29
CA ALA A 339 0.04 -2.72 0.48
C ALA A 339 -0.13 -2.01 1.82
N VAL A 340 -1.04 -1.04 1.84
CA VAL A 340 -1.44 -0.28 3.02
C VAL A 340 -2.94 -0.07 2.98
N ASN A 341 -3.62 -0.26 4.12
CA ASN A 341 -5.04 0.03 4.25
C ASN A 341 -5.28 1.42 4.86
N ASP A 342 -6.53 1.86 4.97
CA ASP A 342 -6.87 3.20 5.46
C ASP A 342 -6.72 3.36 6.99
N LEU A 343 -6.31 2.30 7.67
CA LEU A 343 -5.97 2.29 9.09
C LEU A 343 -4.46 2.46 9.31
N GLY A 344 -3.67 2.55 8.22
CA GLY A 344 -2.22 2.66 8.27
C GLY A 344 -1.51 1.35 8.61
N GLN A 345 -2.21 0.22 8.49
CA GLN A 345 -1.58 -1.10 8.57
C GLN A 345 -0.87 -1.38 7.25
N VAL A 346 0.40 -1.76 7.34
CA VAL A 346 1.27 -1.97 6.18
C VAL A 346 1.65 -3.43 6.10
N VAL A 347 1.56 -4.03 4.91
CA VAL A 347 1.96 -5.41 4.69
C VAL A 347 2.93 -5.51 3.53
N GLY A 348 3.68 -6.61 3.51
CA GLY A 348 4.61 -6.87 2.41
C GLY A 348 5.48 -8.07 2.71
N TYR A 349 6.74 -7.96 2.30
CA TYR A 349 7.75 -8.99 2.38
C TYR A 349 8.96 -8.51 3.17
N SER A 350 9.54 -9.37 4.01
CA SER A 350 10.79 -9.11 4.71
C SER A 350 11.63 -10.37 4.84
N VAL A 351 12.96 -10.23 4.81
CA VAL A 351 13.88 -11.35 5.01
C VAL A 351 14.26 -11.44 6.48
N THR A 352 14.05 -12.62 7.07
CA THR A 352 14.37 -12.93 8.47
C THR A 352 15.88 -13.08 8.69
N THR A 353 16.33 -13.14 9.95
CA THR A 353 17.74 -13.44 10.26
C THR A 353 18.19 -14.85 9.86
N ALA A 354 17.26 -15.72 9.47
CA ALA A 354 17.56 -17.03 8.90
C ALA A 354 17.68 -17.01 7.37
N GLU A 355 17.63 -15.83 6.74
CA GLU A 355 17.61 -15.63 5.28
C GLU A 355 16.34 -16.18 4.59
N GLU A 356 15.26 -16.33 5.37
CA GLU A 356 13.95 -16.79 4.91
C GLU A 356 13.07 -15.58 4.55
N GLY A 357 12.21 -15.73 3.55
CA GLY A 357 11.40 -14.63 3.03
C GLY A 357 9.99 -14.65 3.58
N HIS A 358 9.63 -13.78 4.51
CA HIS A 358 8.36 -13.84 5.24
C HIS A 358 7.46 -12.64 4.99
N ALA A 359 6.16 -12.91 5.00
CA ALA A 359 5.11 -11.90 5.00
C ALA A 359 5.13 -11.16 6.34
N PHE A 360 4.95 -9.85 6.32
CA PHE A 360 4.85 -9.05 7.54
C PHE A 360 3.56 -8.23 7.59
N LEU A 361 3.15 -7.89 8.81
CA LEU A 361 2.24 -6.81 9.12
C LEU A 361 2.95 -5.81 10.02
N TRP A 362 2.92 -4.54 9.66
CA TRP A 362 3.40 -3.45 10.48
C TRP A 362 2.23 -2.58 10.93
N GLU A 363 2.23 -2.23 12.21
CA GLU A 363 1.36 -1.20 12.76
C GLU A 363 2.19 -0.23 13.60
N LYS A 364 1.75 1.02 13.68
CA LYS A 364 2.46 2.06 14.45
C LYS A 364 2.63 1.70 15.93
N THR A 365 1.69 0.96 16.49
CA THR A 365 1.63 0.61 17.92
C THR A 365 2.47 -0.63 18.26
N THR A 366 2.58 -1.58 17.33
CA THR A 366 3.17 -2.91 17.58
C THR A 366 4.48 -3.14 16.83
N GLY A 367 4.75 -2.34 15.79
CA GLY A 367 5.89 -2.50 14.90
C GLY A 367 5.67 -3.63 13.88
N MET A 368 6.77 -4.09 13.28
CA MET A 368 6.72 -5.19 12.31
C MET A 368 6.52 -6.54 13.03
N THR A 369 5.52 -7.29 12.58
CA THR A 369 5.13 -8.62 13.05
C THR A 369 5.23 -9.60 11.89
N ASP A 370 5.90 -10.71 12.10
CA ASP A 370 5.96 -11.83 11.15
C ASP A 370 4.59 -12.53 11.10
N LEU A 371 4.07 -12.74 9.88
CA LEU A 371 2.79 -13.41 9.65
C LEU A 371 2.92 -14.94 9.53
N GLY A 372 4.15 -15.46 9.42
CA GLY A 372 4.44 -16.89 9.30
C GLY A 372 4.06 -17.50 7.95
N THR A 373 4.29 -18.80 7.83
CA THR A 373 4.16 -19.57 6.58
C THR A 373 3.21 -20.77 6.75
N LEU A 374 2.96 -21.54 5.68
CA LEU A 374 2.27 -22.84 5.75
C LEU A 374 3.26 -24.01 6.04
N GLY A 375 4.35 -23.73 6.74
CA GLY A 375 5.35 -24.71 7.15
C GLY A 375 6.59 -24.80 6.25
N SER A 376 6.80 -23.85 5.34
CA SER A 376 8.04 -23.65 4.59
C SER A 376 8.74 -22.34 5.02
N ASP A 377 9.73 -21.90 4.25
CA ASP A 377 10.61 -20.77 4.54
C ASP A 377 10.19 -19.50 3.76
N TYR A 378 9.00 -19.55 3.17
CA TYR A 378 8.49 -18.50 2.29
C TYR A 378 7.04 -18.12 2.57
N SER A 379 6.79 -16.81 2.67
CA SER A 379 5.48 -16.19 2.52
C SER A 379 5.62 -14.74 2.06
N ALA A 380 4.56 -14.23 1.43
CA ALA A 380 4.47 -12.82 1.09
C ALA A 380 3.03 -12.32 1.15
N ALA A 381 2.81 -11.14 1.74
CA ALA A 381 1.52 -10.48 1.80
C ALA A 381 1.38 -9.48 0.65
N LEU A 382 0.39 -9.69 -0.22
CA LEU A 382 0.21 -8.93 -1.46
C LEU A 382 -0.87 -7.85 -1.34
N ALA A 383 -1.90 -8.07 -0.52
CA ALA A 383 -2.99 -7.14 -0.33
C ALA A 383 -3.56 -7.20 1.09
N ILE A 384 -4.13 -6.08 1.54
CA ILE A 384 -4.82 -5.94 2.83
C ILE A 384 -6.06 -5.08 2.64
N ASN A 385 -7.19 -5.47 3.24
CA ASN A 385 -8.39 -4.63 3.31
C ASN A 385 -8.51 -3.91 4.68
N ASP A 386 -9.46 -2.98 4.78
CA ASP A 386 -9.68 -2.23 6.03
C ASP A 386 -10.32 -3.06 7.16
N ARG A 387 -10.54 -4.37 6.99
CA ARG A 387 -10.93 -5.27 8.08
C ARG A 387 -9.71 -5.97 8.70
N GLY A 388 -8.49 -5.65 8.25
CA GLY A 388 -7.29 -6.36 8.67
C GLY A 388 -7.18 -7.77 8.07
N GLN A 389 -7.89 -8.04 6.97
CA GLN A 389 -7.75 -9.29 6.23
C GLN A 389 -6.64 -9.12 5.21
N ILE A 390 -5.61 -9.96 5.32
CA ILE A 390 -4.39 -9.91 4.51
C ILE A 390 -4.35 -11.14 3.64
N VAL A 391 -4.06 -10.99 2.36
CA VAL A 391 -3.93 -12.11 1.43
C VAL A 391 -2.61 -12.07 0.70
N GLY A 392 -2.19 -13.24 0.24
CA GLY A 392 -0.97 -13.39 -0.54
C GLY A 392 -0.68 -14.85 -0.81
N GLU A 393 0.57 -15.25 -0.64
CA GLU A 393 1.04 -16.60 -0.87
C GLU A 393 1.98 -17.08 0.24
N ALA A 394 1.99 -18.39 0.48
CA ALA A 394 2.92 -19.03 1.40
C ALA A 394 3.30 -20.43 0.94
N GLY A 395 4.56 -20.80 1.15
CA GLY A 395 5.09 -22.12 0.83
C GLY A 395 4.53 -23.19 1.76
N ASN A 396 4.15 -24.34 1.19
CA ASN A 396 3.76 -25.52 1.95
C ASN A 396 4.97 -26.42 2.25
N ALA A 397 4.93 -27.20 3.34
CA ALA A 397 6.03 -28.07 3.75
C ALA A 397 6.32 -29.26 2.79
N THR A 398 5.54 -29.43 1.72
CA THR A 398 5.48 -30.69 0.95
C THR A 398 6.21 -30.68 -0.39
N GLY A 399 6.99 -29.63 -0.73
CA GLY A 399 7.84 -29.64 -1.91
C GLY A 399 8.49 -28.29 -2.22
N VAL A 400 9.67 -28.34 -2.85
CA VAL A 400 10.48 -27.16 -3.20
C VAL A 400 9.68 -26.19 -4.07
N LEU A 401 9.45 -24.97 -3.55
CA LEU A 401 8.87 -23.79 -4.22
C LEU A 401 7.37 -23.83 -4.60
N ILE A 402 6.57 -24.71 -3.97
CA ILE A 402 5.11 -24.70 -4.18
C ILE A 402 4.44 -23.77 -3.16
N VAL A 403 3.78 -22.72 -3.66
CA VAL A 403 3.04 -21.76 -2.83
C VAL A 403 1.52 -21.92 -2.98
N HIS A 404 0.80 -21.67 -1.89
CA HIS A 404 -0.65 -21.61 -1.86
C HIS A 404 -1.12 -20.20 -1.52
N ALA A 405 -2.29 -19.84 -2.05
CA ALA A 405 -3.02 -18.65 -1.70
C ALA A 405 -3.41 -18.74 -0.22
N VAL A 406 -3.14 -17.68 0.53
CA VAL A 406 -3.37 -17.65 1.97
C VAL A 406 -4.12 -16.41 2.41
N LEU A 407 -4.81 -16.54 3.54
CA LEU A 407 -5.46 -15.46 4.27
C LEU A 407 -4.91 -15.41 5.69
N TRP A 408 -4.36 -14.27 6.10
CA TRP A 408 -4.11 -13.94 7.49
C TRP A 408 -5.19 -12.99 7.99
N ASN A 409 -5.74 -13.28 9.16
CA ASN A 409 -6.63 -12.34 9.86
C ASN A 409 -5.87 -11.73 11.02
N THR A 410 -5.95 -10.41 11.18
CA THR A 410 -5.57 -9.80 12.45
C THR A 410 -6.56 -10.27 13.52
N LEU A 411 -6.06 -10.86 14.62
CA LEU A 411 -6.94 -11.27 15.73
C LEU A 411 -7.54 -10.06 16.47
N ASN A 412 -6.97 -8.88 16.25
CA ASN A 412 -7.49 -7.60 16.70
C ASN A 412 -7.89 -6.79 15.46
N PRO A 413 -9.14 -6.85 14.99
CA PRO A 413 -9.64 -5.83 14.08
C PRO A 413 -9.52 -4.46 14.78
N PRO A 414 -9.36 -3.36 14.01
CA PRO A 414 -9.18 -2.04 14.56
C PRO A 414 -10.35 -1.68 15.44
N THR A 415 -10.07 -1.19 16.63
CA THR A 415 -11.10 -0.74 17.56
C THR A 415 -11.92 0.39 16.96
N PRO A 416 -13.18 0.56 17.36
CA PRO A 416 -13.98 1.73 17.00
C PRO A 416 -13.26 3.06 17.22
N ALA A 417 -12.40 3.17 18.23
CA ALA A 417 -11.63 4.39 18.50
C ALA A 417 -10.56 4.67 17.43
N GLU A 418 -9.86 3.63 16.95
CA GLU A 418 -8.87 3.76 15.86
C GLU A 418 -9.54 4.15 14.55
N GLN A 419 -10.73 3.62 14.26
CA GLN A 419 -11.51 4.00 13.09
C GLN A 419 -11.98 5.47 13.15
N VAL A 420 -12.34 5.98 14.33
CA VAL A 420 -12.65 7.41 14.52
C VAL A 420 -11.41 8.29 14.35
N ALA A 421 -10.23 7.82 14.77
CA ALA A 421 -8.98 8.53 14.52
C ALA A 421 -8.70 8.65 13.02
N THR A 422 -8.89 7.59 12.23
CA THR A 422 -8.82 7.62 10.75
C THR A 422 -9.77 8.66 10.16
N LEU A 423 -11.04 8.70 10.60
CA LEU A 423 -12.01 9.71 10.16
C LEU A 423 -11.55 11.14 10.49
N THR A 424 -10.93 11.33 11.66
CA THR A 424 -10.42 12.62 12.13
C THR A 424 -9.29 13.10 11.21
N ASP A 425 -8.37 12.22 10.84
CA ASP A 425 -7.27 12.52 9.92
C ASP A 425 -7.74 12.81 8.49
N LEU A 426 -8.80 12.13 8.00
CA LEU A 426 -9.45 12.47 6.73
C LEU A 426 -9.97 13.91 6.73
N VAL A 427 -10.70 14.31 7.77
CA VAL A 427 -11.26 15.67 7.88
C VAL A 427 -10.14 16.72 7.97
N ASN A 428 -9.10 16.47 8.77
CA ASN A 428 -7.97 17.37 8.90
C ASN A 428 -7.25 17.62 7.58
N ARG A 429 -7.13 16.60 6.72
CA ARG A 429 -6.49 16.75 5.40
C ARG A 429 -7.34 17.51 4.41
N LEU A 430 -8.67 17.32 4.42
CA LEU A 430 -9.57 18.17 3.64
C LEU A 430 -9.46 19.65 4.07
N ALA A 431 -9.26 19.90 5.36
CA ALA A 431 -9.01 21.25 5.86
C ALA A 431 -7.64 21.79 5.40
N ALA A 432 -6.58 20.98 5.52
CA ALA A 432 -5.23 21.36 5.10
C ALA A 432 -5.11 21.60 3.59
N ALA A 433 -5.89 20.86 2.78
CA ALA A 433 -5.99 21.06 1.33
C ALA A 433 -6.82 22.29 0.93
N GLY A 434 -7.43 22.99 1.89
CA GLY A 434 -8.31 24.14 1.64
C GLY A 434 -9.71 23.78 1.13
N THR A 435 -10.04 22.48 1.01
CA THR A 435 -11.37 21.99 0.63
C THR A 435 -12.41 22.36 1.69
N LEU A 436 -12.05 22.20 2.97
CA LEU A 436 -12.87 22.65 4.09
C LEU A 436 -12.27 23.93 4.67
N ASN A 437 -13.12 24.93 4.91
CA ASN A 437 -12.71 26.03 5.77
C ASN A 437 -12.67 25.58 7.24
N GLN A 438 -12.00 26.38 8.08
CA GLN A 438 -11.78 26.04 9.49
C GLN A 438 -13.09 25.80 10.26
N GLY A 439 -14.16 26.55 9.96
CA GLY A 439 -15.47 26.38 10.61
C GLY A 439 -16.13 25.05 10.24
N GLN A 440 -16.06 24.65 8.97
CA GLN A 440 -16.59 23.38 8.47
C GLN A 440 -15.81 22.19 9.02
N ALA A 441 -14.48 22.27 9.02
CA ALA A 441 -13.60 21.25 9.58
C ALA A 441 -13.88 21.07 11.08
N ASN A 442 -13.88 22.16 11.86
CA ASN A 442 -14.15 22.11 13.31
C ASN A 442 -15.52 21.50 13.63
N ALA A 443 -16.54 21.77 12.82
CA ALA A 443 -17.88 21.23 13.03
C ALA A 443 -17.97 19.70 12.82
N LEU A 444 -17.14 19.16 11.91
CA LEU A 444 -17.00 17.72 11.69
C LEU A 444 -16.13 17.08 12.79
N LEU A 445 -14.97 17.67 13.10
CA LEU A 445 -14.05 17.19 14.14
C LEU A 445 -14.73 17.14 15.52
N ALA A 446 -15.53 18.16 15.88
CA ALA A 446 -16.27 18.17 17.14
C ALA A 446 -17.25 16.99 17.28
N LYS A 447 -17.81 16.49 16.16
CA LYS A 447 -18.65 15.28 16.18
C LYS A 447 -17.81 14.04 16.41
N LEU A 448 -16.69 13.90 15.72
CA LEU A 448 -15.79 12.75 15.89
C LEU A 448 -15.20 12.70 17.32
N GLU A 449 -14.82 13.84 17.90
CA GLU A 449 -14.44 13.91 19.31
C GLU A 449 -15.57 13.47 20.25
N ALA A 450 -16.82 13.85 19.96
CA ALA A 450 -17.97 13.40 20.73
C ALA A 450 -18.18 11.89 20.59
N VAL A 451 -18.01 11.32 19.40
CA VAL A 451 -18.04 9.87 19.16
C VAL A 451 -17.00 9.19 20.04
N THR A 452 -15.73 9.62 20.02
CA THR A 452 -14.66 9.06 20.88
C THR A 452 -15.04 9.10 22.36
N ARG A 453 -15.61 10.20 22.84
CA ARG A 453 -16.08 10.30 24.25
C ARG A 453 -17.18 9.30 24.58
N HIS A 454 -18.12 9.03 23.67
CA HIS A 454 -19.17 8.04 23.89
C HIS A 454 -18.63 6.59 23.80
N LEU A 455 -17.72 6.31 22.86
CA LEU A 455 -17.04 5.02 22.77
C LEU A 455 -16.26 4.70 24.05
N ASN A 456 -15.52 5.67 24.61
CA ASN A 456 -14.81 5.50 25.88
C ASN A 456 -15.73 5.23 27.08
N LYS A 457 -17.02 5.58 26.98
CA LYS A 457 -18.05 5.28 27.98
C LYS A 457 -18.80 3.97 27.72
N GLY A 458 -18.48 3.26 26.63
CA GLY A 458 -19.22 2.08 26.18
C GLY A 458 -20.58 2.39 25.54
N ASP A 459 -20.89 3.66 25.27
CA ASP A 459 -22.18 4.10 24.71
C ASP A 459 -22.16 4.04 23.18
N LYS A 460 -22.20 2.81 22.65
CA LYS A 460 -22.19 2.52 21.20
C LYS A 460 -23.34 3.19 20.46
N LYS A 461 -24.53 3.28 21.08
CA LYS A 461 -25.73 3.84 20.45
C LYS A 461 -25.59 5.35 20.21
N SER A 462 -25.13 6.10 21.20
CA SER A 462 -24.90 7.54 21.02
C SER A 462 -23.75 7.81 20.05
N ALA A 463 -22.69 6.98 20.08
CA ALA A 463 -21.61 7.04 19.10
C ALA A 463 -22.14 6.84 17.66
N ALA A 464 -22.95 5.82 17.40
CA ALA A 464 -23.57 5.57 16.10
C ALA A 464 -24.48 6.73 15.64
N ASN A 465 -25.29 7.30 16.55
CA ASN A 465 -26.12 8.47 16.23
C ASN A 465 -25.30 9.70 15.83
N LEU A 466 -24.16 9.93 16.50
CA LEU A 466 -23.25 11.03 16.17
C LEU A 466 -22.52 10.81 14.85
N LEU A 467 -22.15 9.56 14.53
CA LEU A 467 -21.62 9.20 13.21
C LEU A 467 -22.67 9.41 12.11
N GLN A 468 -23.94 9.11 12.37
CA GLN A 468 -25.01 9.41 11.41
C GLN A 468 -25.17 10.92 11.19
N ALA A 469 -25.06 11.72 12.26
CA ALA A 469 -25.06 13.18 12.17
C ALA A 469 -23.83 13.71 11.40
N PHE A 470 -22.67 13.07 11.55
CA PHE A 470 -21.47 13.34 10.77
C PHE A 470 -21.71 13.07 9.28
N ILE A 471 -22.24 11.88 8.91
CA ILE A 471 -22.61 11.52 7.53
C ILE A 471 -23.55 12.56 6.91
N ASN A 472 -24.58 12.97 7.65
CA ASN A 472 -25.56 13.95 7.15
C ASN A 472 -24.91 15.31 6.86
N GLN A 473 -23.95 15.74 7.69
CA GLN A 473 -23.21 16.96 7.45
C GLN A 473 -22.26 16.84 6.25
N VAL A 474 -21.58 15.70 6.10
CA VAL A 474 -20.74 15.45 4.92
C VAL A 474 -21.57 15.50 3.64
N ARG A 475 -22.75 14.85 3.61
CA ARG A 475 -23.68 14.93 2.47
C ARG A 475 -24.10 16.36 2.16
N ALA A 476 -24.35 17.19 3.18
CA ALA A 476 -24.68 18.59 2.99
C ALA A 476 -23.53 19.38 2.34
N LEU A 477 -22.28 19.10 2.73
CA LEU A 477 -21.09 19.72 2.14
C LEU A 477 -20.88 19.27 0.68
N VAL A 478 -21.16 18.01 0.36
CA VAL A 478 -21.15 17.49 -1.02
C VAL A 478 -22.22 18.17 -1.86
N ASN A 479 -23.45 18.25 -1.36
CA ASN A 479 -24.56 18.89 -2.07
C ASN A 479 -24.33 20.39 -2.30
N ALA A 480 -23.61 21.04 -1.39
CA ALA A 480 -23.19 22.43 -1.52
C ALA A 480 -21.99 22.63 -2.47
N GLY A 481 -21.43 21.55 -3.03
CA GLY A 481 -20.27 21.59 -3.92
C GLY A 481 -18.96 21.99 -3.21
N ILE A 482 -18.91 21.92 -1.88
CA ILE A 482 -17.73 22.26 -1.08
C ILE A 482 -16.76 21.08 -1.05
N VAL A 483 -17.29 19.89 -0.76
CA VAL A 483 -16.53 18.64 -0.77
C VAL A 483 -16.88 17.89 -2.06
N SER A 484 -15.88 17.31 -2.72
CA SER A 484 -16.13 16.52 -3.93
C SER A 484 -17.01 15.30 -3.61
N ALA A 485 -17.73 14.80 -4.62
CA ALA A 485 -18.55 13.61 -4.42
C ALA A 485 -17.73 12.40 -3.94
N ALA A 486 -16.49 12.23 -4.43
CA ALA A 486 -15.61 11.15 -4.00
C ALA A 486 -15.12 11.33 -2.57
N ASP A 487 -14.61 12.50 -2.21
CA ASP A 487 -14.10 12.76 -0.84
C ASP A 487 -15.22 12.62 0.19
N GLY A 488 -16.41 13.11 -0.17
CA GLY A 488 -17.59 12.95 0.65
C GLY A 488 -17.99 11.49 0.79
N GLN A 489 -17.95 10.72 -0.30
CA GLN A 489 -18.26 9.29 -0.27
C GLN A 489 -17.25 8.51 0.57
N THR A 490 -15.95 8.79 0.50
CA THR A 490 -14.92 8.18 1.37
C THR A 490 -15.23 8.40 2.85
N LEU A 491 -15.55 9.64 3.26
CA LEU A 491 -15.92 9.94 4.63
C LEU A 491 -17.22 9.23 5.06
N ILE A 492 -18.21 9.17 4.16
CA ILE A 492 -19.50 8.52 4.41
C ILE A 492 -19.32 7.01 4.57
N ASP A 493 -18.56 6.36 3.70
CA ASP A 493 -18.36 4.91 3.72
C ASP A 493 -17.58 4.49 4.97
N ALA A 494 -16.53 5.23 5.33
CA ALA A 494 -15.78 4.98 6.57
C ALA A 494 -16.66 5.15 7.83
N ALA A 495 -17.50 6.20 7.87
CA ALA A 495 -18.40 6.41 9.00
C ALA A 495 -19.54 5.38 9.04
N GLN A 496 -20.08 4.98 7.88
CA GLN A 496 -21.16 3.99 7.80
C GLN A 496 -20.67 2.62 8.22
N LYS A 497 -19.47 2.22 7.79
CA LYS A 497 -18.83 0.97 8.22
C LYS A 497 -18.72 0.89 9.75
N LEU A 498 -18.32 1.99 10.39
CA LEU A 498 -18.24 2.06 11.85
C LEU A 498 -19.62 2.00 12.52
N ILE A 499 -20.65 2.62 11.93
CA ILE A 499 -22.03 2.49 12.43
C ILE A 499 -22.49 1.03 12.40
N ASP A 500 -22.21 0.33 11.30
CA ASP A 500 -22.60 -1.07 11.13
C ASP A 500 -21.92 -1.97 12.18
N GLU A 501 -20.65 -1.72 12.48
CA GLU A 501 -19.91 -2.42 13.54
C GLU A 501 -20.43 -2.13 14.95
N LEU A 502 -20.80 -0.87 15.23
CA LEU A 502 -21.35 -0.49 16.53
C LEU A 502 -22.77 -1.03 16.76
N SER A 503 -23.45 -1.42 15.69
CA SER A 503 -24.82 -1.94 15.68
C SER A 503 -24.90 -3.47 15.70
N ALA A 504 -23.77 -4.16 15.47
CA ALA A 504 -23.59 -5.60 15.65
C ALA A 504 -23.30 -5.93 17.12
#